data_AF-A0A258EXQ6-F1
#
_entry.id   AF-A0A258EXQ6-F1
#
_cell.length_a   1.000
_cell.length_b   1.000
_cell.length_c   1.000
_cell.angle_alpha   90.00
_cell.angle_beta   90.00
_cell.angle_gamma   90.00
#
_symmetry.space_group_name_H-M   'P 1'
#
loop_
_entity.id
_entity.type
_entity.pdbx_description
1 polymer ?
#
loop_
_entity_poly.entity_id
_entity_poly.type
_entity_poly.pdbx_seq_one_letter_code
_entity_poly.pdbx_strand_id
1 'polypeptide(L)'
;MLCAFRLVLVWGLTAGAAPAACRIALVLALDVSASVDDEEYRLQAEGTAAALLSPKVSQAILDGNPVALAAFTWSGQDEHALVADWVVIQTQASLEVLAAQLAAFPRPMDGRRRTATGSALLFARVLLDRAPACDRQVIDLATDGAKGEKLLHGPDAFVEQAEGYTDFARTMTRKLERELQGVLMGALQ
;
A
#
# COMPACT_ATOMS: atom_id res chain seq x y z
N MET A 1 11.76 73.02 8.03
CA MET A 1 10.59 72.15 7.70
C MET A 1 11.17 70.88 7.10
N LEU A 2 11.08 69.74 7.80
CA LEU A 2 11.80 68.51 7.48
C LEU A 2 11.08 67.65 6.41
N CYS A 3 11.84 67.12 5.45
CA CYS A 3 11.43 66.06 4.52
C CYS A 3 11.17 64.75 5.27
N ALA A 4 9.94 64.23 5.19
CA ALA A 4 9.60 62.91 5.71
C ALA A 4 9.87 61.82 4.65
N PHE A 5 10.87 60.98 4.90
CA PHE A 5 11.12 59.76 4.13
C PHE A 5 10.09 58.70 4.55
N ARG A 6 9.23 58.26 3.62
CA ARG A 6 8.34 57.10 3.83
C ARG A 6 9.10 55.83 3.45
N LEU A 7 9.42 55.00 4.46
CA LEU A 7 9.87 53.63 4.25
C LEU A 7 8.66 52.79 3.79
N VAL A 8 8.72 52.23 2.58
CA VAL A 8 7.76 51.21 2.12
C VAL A 8 8.36 49.85 2.46
N LEU A 9 7.77 49.15 3.43
CA LEU A 9 8.12 47.78 3.78
C LEU A 9 7.45 46.85 2.78
N VAL A 10 8.21 46.28 1.83
CA VAL A 10 7.71 45.21 0.96
C VAL A 10 7.75 43.92 1.77
N TRP A 11 6.58 43.46 2.21
CA TRP A 11 6.41 42.13 2.78
C TRP A 11 6.58 41.11 1.65
N GLY A 12 7.69 40.38 1.67
CA GLY A 12 7.91 39.25 0.78
C GLY A 12 6.85 38.17 1.03
N LEU A 13 6.11 37.82 -0.03
CA LEU A 13 5.29 36.62 -0.07
C LEU A 13 6.24 35.42 0.00
N THR A 14 6.37 34.82 1.18
CA THR A 14 6.88 33.46 1.29
C THR A 14 5.81 32.54 0.71
N ALA A 15 6.01 32.08 -0.52
CA ALA A 15 5.26 30.94 -1.04
C ALA A 15 5.64 29.72 -0.20
N GLY A 16 4.84 29.40 0.83
CA GLY A 16 4.93 28.11 1.49
C GLY A 16 4.58 27.04 0.46
N ALA A 17 5.52 26.15 0.16
CA ALA A 17 5.19 24.92 -0.56
C ALA A 17 4.10 24.22 0.27
N ALA A 18 2.91 24.07 -0.30
CA ALA A 18 1.89 23.22 0.29
C ALA A 18 2.53 21.82 0.49
N PRO A 19 2.31 21.15 1.63
CA PRO A 19 2.75 19.77 1.76
C PRO A 19 2.21 19.01 0.55
N ALA A 20 3.08 18.28 -0.15
CA ALA A 20 2.65 17.47 -1.28
C ALA A 20 1.54 16.55 -0.78
N ALA A 21 0.31 16.79 -1.23
CA ALA A 21 -0.84 16.01 -0.82
C ALA A 21 -0.56 14.56 -1.18
N CYS A 22 -0.67 13.64 -0.23
CA CYS A 22 -0.47 12.24 -0.55
C CYS A 22 -1.60 11.79 -1.51
N ARG A 23 -1.27 10.98 -2.51
CA ARG A 23 -2.24 10.53 -3.50
C ARG A 23 -2.99 9.28 -3.04
N ILE A 24 -2.25 8.32 -2.48
CA ILE A 24 -2.78 7.02 -2.07
C ILE A 24 -2.17 6.62 -0.73
N ALA A 25 -3.03 6.28 0.24
CA ALA A 25 -2.68 5.44 1.38
C ALA A 25 -3.03 3.99 1.03
N LEU A 26 -2.01 3.16 0.80
CA LEU A 26 -2.14 1.77 0.39
C LEU A 26 -1.69 0.84 1.51
N VAL A 27 -2.61 -0.01 1.96
CA VAL A 27 -2.33 -1.09 2.91
C VAL A 27 -2.12 -2.39 2.13
N LEU A 28 -0.98 -3.05 2.33
CA LEU A 28 -0.70 -4.39 1.83
C LEU A 28 -0.94 -5.40 2.96
N ALA A 29 -1.92 -6.28 2.78
CA ALA A 29 -2.23 -7.35 3.72
C ALA A 29 -1.84 -8.69 3.08
N LEU A 30 -1.03 -9.50 3.76
CA LEU A 30 -0.59 -10.84 3.29
C LEU A 30 -1.09 -11.96 4.22
N ASP A 31 -1.73 -12.97 3.63
CA ASP A 31 -2.28 -14.12 4.35
C ASP A 31 -1.16 -15.07 4.81
N VAL A 32 -1.17 -15.41 6.10
CA VAL A 32 -0.27 -16.41 6.72
C VAL A 32 -1.02 -17.52 7.44
N SER A 33 -2.30 -17.71 7.12
CA SER A 33 -3.18 -18.71 7.73
C SER A 33 -2.73 -20.16 7.47
N ALA A 34 -3.44 -21.12 8.05
CA ALA A 34 -3.05 -22.54 8.07
C ALA A 34 -2.95 -23.24 6.72
N SER A 35 -3.50 -22.66 5.66
CA SER A 35 -3.35 -23.18 4.29
C SER A 35 -2.09 -22.70 3.59
N VAL A 36 -1.38 -21.71 4.15
CA VAL A 36 -0.12 -21.16 3.63
C VAL A 36 1.06 -21.73 4.41
N ASP A 37 1.94 -22.46 3.75
CA ASP A 37 3.20 -22.91 4.37
C ASP A 37 4.32 -21.85 4.31
N ASP A 38 5.48 -22.16 4.91
CA ASP A 38 6.60 -21.21 4.99
C ASP A 38 7.23 -20.91 3.62
N GLU A 39 7.22 -21.87 2.69
CA GLU A 39 7.74 -21.67 1.33
C GLU A 39 6.76 -20.82 0.51
N GLU A 40 5.48 -21.11 0.61
CA GLU A 40 4.40 -20.37 -0.02
C GLU A 40 4.35 -18.92 0.46
N TYR A 41 4.44 -18.69 1.77
CA TYR A 41 4.55 -17.34 2.32
C TYR A 41 5.80 -16.62 1.83
N ARG A 42 6.95 -17.29 1.82
CA ARG A 42 8.20 -16.70 1.31
C ARG A 42 8.03 -16.26 -0.14
N LEU A 43 7.41 -17.08 -0.99
CA LEU A 43 7.14 -16.74 -2.38
C LEU A 43 6.16 -15.56 -2.51
N GLN A 44 5.15 -15.45 -1.64
CA GLN A 44 4.24 -14.29 -1.60
C GLN A 44 4.96 -13.01 -1.17
N ALA A 45 5.76 -13.06 -0.12
CA ALA A 45 6.50 -11.92 0.41
C ALA A 45 7.53 -11.41 -0.60
N GLU A 46 8.37 -12.31 -1.14
CA GLU A 46 9.34 -11.99 -2.19
C GLU A 46 8.64 -11.52 -3.47
N GLY A 47 7.53 -12.15 -3.86
CA GLY A 47 6.76 -11.78 -5.05
C GLY A 47 6.11 -10.40 -4.91
N THR A 48 5.62 -10.05 -3.73
CA THR A 48 5.09 -8.71 -3.43
C THR A 48 6.20 -7.66 -3.48
N ALA A 49 7.35 -7.94 -2.87
CA ALA A 49 8.52 -7.07 -2.93
C ALA A 49 9.01 -6.87 -4.38
N ALA A 50 9.09 -7.94 -5.17
CA ALA A 50 9.45 -7.88 -6.58
C ALA A 50 8.44 -7.08 -7.40
N ALA A 51 7.14 -7.21 -7.12
CA ALA A 51 6.09 -6.43 -7.78
C ALA A 51 6.21 -4.93 -7.50
N LEU A 52 6.44 -4.54 -6.23
CA LEU A 52 6.70 -3.14 -5.84
C LEU A 52 7.89 -2.55 -6.59
N LEU A 53 8.94 -3.34 -6.81
CA LEU A 53 10.17 -2.91 -7.49
C LEU A 53 10.12 -3.07 -9.02
N SER A 54 9.04 -3.60 -9.58
CA SER A 54 8.90 -3.68 -11.03
C SER A 54 8.91 -2.27 -11.64
N PRO A 55 9.52 -2.07 -12.84
CA PRO A 55 9.67 -0.73 -13.42
C PRO A 55 8.36 0.05 -13.54
N LYS A 56 7.26 -0.63 -13.86
CA LYS A 56 5.95 0.01 -14.01
C LYS A 56 5.34 0.43 -12.68
N VAL A 57 5.43 -0.42 -11.65
CA VAL A 57 4.87 -0.14 -10.33
C VAL A 57 5.72 0.91 -9.61
N SER A 58 7.05 0.80 -9.63
CA SER A 58 7.93 1.80 -9.01
C SER A 58 7.77 3.17 -9.67
N GLN A 59 7.67 3.22 -11.00
CA GLN A 59 7.34 4.46 -11.71
C GLN A 59 5.98 5.01 -11.29
N ALA A 60 4.94 4.18 -11.23
CA ALA A 60 3.60 4.60 -10.82
C ALA A 60 3.52 5.06 -9.34
N ILE A 61 4.37 4.54 -8.46
CA ILE A 61 4.49 4.96 -7.05
C ILE A 61 5.18 6.32 -6.95
N LEU A 62 6.25 6.52 -7.73
CA LEU A 62 7.12 7.69 -7.65
C LEU A 62 6.67 8.86 -8.53
N ASP A 63 5.71 8.65 -9.43
CA ASP A 63 5.17 9.69 -10.29
C ASP A 63 4.15 10.58 -9.56
N GLY A 64 4.43 11.88 -9.54
CA GLY A 64 3.56 12.90 -8.96
C GLY A 64 3.55 12.92 -7.43
N ASN A 65 2.35 12.96 -6.86
CA ASN A 65 2.12 13.07 -5.42
C ASN A 65 2.46 11.75 -4.69
N PRO A 66 3.06 11.81 -3.48
CA PRO A 66 3.55 10.62 -2.77
C PRO A 66 2.49 9.56 -2.52
N VAL A 67 2.92 8.30 -2.46
CA VAL A 67 2.14 7.16 -1.99
C VAL A 67 2.62 6.76 -0.60
N ALA A 68 1.71 6.64 0.35
CA ALA A 68 1.99 6.08 1.66
C ALA A 68 1.68 4.58 1.66
N LEU A 69 2.62 3.76 2.11
CA LEU A 69 2.48 2.31 2.21
C LEU A 69 2.52 1.87 3.68
N ALA A 70 1.61 0.98 4.05
CA ALA A 70 1.70 0.18 5.27
C ALA A 70 1.54 -1.28 4.89
N ALA A 71 2.15 -2.19 5.66
CA ALA A 71 2.03 -3.61 5.38
C ALA A 71 1.91 -4.45 6.65
N PHE A 72 1.08 -5.48 6.59
CA PHE A 72 0.90 -6.43 7.69
C PHE A 72 0.59 -7.83 7.18
N THR A 73 0.85 -8.82 8.02
CA THR A 73 0.40 -10.20 7.81
C THR A 73 -0.77 -10.52 8.73
N TRP A 74 -1.66 -11.42 8.30
CA TRP A 74 -2.77 -11.88 9.13
C TRP A 74 -3.05 -13.37 9.02
N SER A 75 -3.66 -13.92 10.07
CA SER A 75 -4.22 -15.27 10.07
C SER A 75 -5.59 -15.27 10.73
N GLY A 76 -5.65 -15.52 12.05
CA GLY A 76 -6.87 -15.56 12.85
C GLY A 76 -7.40 -14.19 13.26
N GLN A 77 -8.46 -14.20 14.07
CA GLN A 77 -9.20 -12.99 14.49
C GLN A 77 -8.37 -11.97 15.29
N ASP A 78 -7.32 -12.41 15.98
CA ASP A 78 -6.48 -11.56 16.83
C ASP A 78 -4.99 -11.65 16.43
N GLU A 79 -4.71 -12.19 15.24
CA GLU A 79 -3.36 -12.48 14.77
C GLU A 79 -3.02 -11.56 13.59
N HIS A 80 -2.43 -10.41 13.92
CA HIS A 80 -1.91 -9.44 12.95
C HIS A 80 -0.48 -9.07 13.33
N ALA A 81 0.43 -9.09 12.37
CA ALA A 81 1.80 -8.62 12.59
C ALA A 81 2.13 -7.50 11.60
N LEU A 82 2.46 -6.31 12.13
CA LEU A 82 2.92 -5.20 11.30
C LEU A 82 4.28 -5.54 10.71
N VAL A 83 4.31 -5.64 9.39
CA VAL A 83 5.56 -5.70 8.63
C VAL A 83 6.19 -4.34 8.63
N ALA A 84 5.42 -3.32 8.23
CA ALA A 84 5.80 -1.92 8.26
C ALA A 84 4.57 -1.06 8.60
N ASP A 85 4.78 -0.05 9.43
CA ASP A 85 3.80 1.02 9.61
C ASP A 85 3.80 1.95 8.37
N TRP A 86 3.17 3.12 8.46
CA TRP A 86 3.13 4.09 7.37
C TRP A 86 4.51 4.62 6.96
N VAL A 87 4.92 4.26 5.74
CA VAL A 87 6.09 4.80 5.04
C VAL A 87 5.63 5.64 3.86
N VAL A 88 5.92 6.94 3.88
CA VAL A 88 5.66 7.82 2.73
C VAL A 88 6.80 7.64 1.73
N ILE A 89 6.48 7.08 0.57
CA ILE A 89 7.46 6.80 -0.48
C ILE A 89 7.65 8.05 -1.34
N GLN A 90 8.88 8.56 -1.35
CA GLN A 90 9.28 9.73 -2.15
C GLN A 90 10.48 9.45 -3.04
N THR A 91 11.18 8.34 -2.81
CA THR A 91 12.39 7.97 -3.55
C THR A 91 12.42 6.47 -3.82
N GLN A 92 13.15 6.10 -4.86
CA GLN A 92 13.45 4.70 -5.18
C GLN A 92 14.08 3.97 -3.98
N ALA A 93 15.00 4.61 -3.27
CA ALA A 93 15.64 4.03 -2.08
C ALA A 93 14.63 3.73 -0.95
N SER A 94 13.67 4.63 -0.69
CA SER A 94 12.63 4.37 0.33
C SER A 94 11.72 3.19 -0.04
N LEU A 95 11.46 2.98 -1.34
CA LEU A 95 10.70 1.85 -1.83
C LEU A 95 11.49 0.54 -1.71
N GLU A 96 12.79 0.56 -2.03
CA GLU A 96 13.70 -0.59 -1.90
C GLU A 96 13.84 -1.05 -0.45
N VAL A 97 13.93 -0.12 0.51
CA VAL A 97 13.98 -0.46 1.95
C VAL A 97 12.70 -1.18 2.38
N LEU A 98 11.53 -0.65 2.01
CA LEU A 98 10.25 -1.28 2.34
C LEU A 98 10.10 -2.65 1.68
N ALA A 99 10.46 -2.78 0.41
CA ALA A 99 10.41 -4.04 -0.32
C ALA A 99 11.34 -5.09 0.31
N ALA A 100 12.56 -4.71 0.70
CA ALA A 100 13.49 -5.59 1.40
C ALA A 100 12.94 -6.03 2.77
N GLN A 101 12.30 -5.12 3.51
CA GLN A 101 11.65 -5.42 4.78
C GLN A 101 10.50 -6.42 4.61
N LEU A 102 9.68 -6.26 3.56
CA LEU A 102 8.63 -7.21 3.20
C LEU A 102 9.19 -8.60 2.89
N ALA A 103 10.18 -8.68 2.00
CA ALA A 103 10.78 -9.95 1.59
C ALA A 103 11.46 -10.69 2.75
N ALA A 104 12.02 -9.96 3.71
CA ALA A 104 12.73 -10.52 4.86
C ALA A 104 11.84 -10.76 6.09
N PHE A 105 10.58 -10.33 6.09
CA PHE A 105 9.71 -10.47 7.26
C PHE A 105 9.38 -11.94 7.51
N PRO A 106 9.70 -12.50 8.69
CA PRO A 106 9.45 -13.92 8.95
C PRO A 106 7.95 -14.21 9.03
N ARG A 107 7.55 -15.41 8.62
CA ARG A 107 6.17 -15.88 8.84
C ARG A 107 5.92 -15.97 10.36
N PRO A 108 4.91 -15.27 10.92
CA PRO A 108 4.57 -15.42 12.32
C PRO A 108 4.21 -16.88 12.66
N MET A 109 4.83 -17.42 13.72
CA MET A 109 4.96 -18.86 14.01
C MET A 109 3.68 -19.58 14.45
N ASP A 110 2.51 -18.94 14.39
CA ASP A 110 1.25 -19.48 14.88
C ASP A 110 0.15 -19.63 13.82
N GLY A 111 0.49 -19.52 12.52
CA GLY A 111 -0.37 -19.72 11.34
C GLY A 111 -1.00 -21.11 11.22
N ARG A 112 -1.57 -21.61 12.31
CA ARG A 112 -2.39 -22.79 12.53
C ARG A 112 -3.87 -22.41 12.64
N ARG A 113 -4.20 -21.11 12.59
CA ARG A 113 -5.58 -20.60 12.60
C ARG A 113 -6.17 -20.48 11.20
N ARG A 114 -7.50 -20.46 11.16
CA ARG A 114 -8.27 -20.23 9.94
C ARG A 114 -8.09 -18.78 9.47
N THR A 115 -8.25 -18.58 8.17
CA THR A 115 -8.31 -17.27 7.52
C THR A 115 -9.48 -16.46 8.06
N ALA A 116 -9.18 -15.36 8.77
CA ALA A 116 -10.16 -14.44 9.31
C ALA A 116 -10.16 -13.13 8.50
N THR A 117 -10.50 -13.19 7.20
CA THR A 117 -10.38 -12.04 6.30
C THR A 117 -11.16 -10.80 6.75
N GLY A 118 -12.33 -10.98 7.39
CA GLY A 118 -13.07 -9.87 7.99
C GLY A 118 -12.27 -9.13 9.07
N SER A 119 -11.45 -9.85 9.85
CA SER A 119 -10.53 -9.27 10.84
C SER A 119 -9.43 -8.45 10.17
N ALA A 120 -8.84 -8.98 9.10
CA ALA A 120 -7.83 -8.26 8.32
C ALA A 120 -8.37 -6.94 7.77
N LEU A 121 -9.61 -6.92 7.25
CA LEU A 121 -10.25 -5.70 6.76
C LEU A 121 -10.50 -4.68 7.90
N LEU A 122 -10.92 -5.14 9.08
CA LEU A 122 -11.11 -4.27 10.24
C LEU A 122 -9.77 -3.68 10.72
N PHE A 123 -8.72 -4.50 10.79
CA PHE A 123 -7.38 -4.04 11.14
C PHE A 123 -6.85 -3.03 10.11
N ALA A 124 -7.03 -3.30 8.82
CA ALA A 124 -6.69 -2.37 7.75
C ALA A 124 -7.46 -1.04 7.86
N ARG A 125 -8.75 -1.06 8.27
CA ARG A 125 -9.49 0.17 8.57
C ARG A 125 -8.86 0.97 9.72
N VAL A 126 -8.45 0.30 10.80
CA VAL A 126 -7.77 0.95 11.93
C VAL A 126 -6.43 1.56 11.48
N LEU A 127 -5.69 0.91 10.57
CA LEU A 127 -4.49 1.51 9.97
C LEU A 127 -4.82 2.75 9.14
N LEU A 128 -5.89 2.68 8.33
CA LEU A 128 -6.34 3.78 7.49
C LEU A 128 -6.88 4.98 8.28
N ASP A 129 -7.43 4.77 9.48
CA ASP A 129 -7.85 5.85 10.39
C ASP A 129 -6.67 6.74 10.83
N ARG A 130 -5.46 6.18 10.85
CA ARG A 130 -4.21 6.88 11.23
C ARG A 130 -3.25 7.09 10.06
N ALA A 131 -3.73 6.89 8.83
CA ALA A 131 -2.94 7.12 7.63
C ALA A 131 -2.59 8.61 7.45
N PRO A 132 -1.49 8.93 6.73
CA PRO A 132 -1.33 10.25 6.15
C PRO A 132 -2.59 10.67 5.36
N ALA A 133 -2.87 11.97 5.34
CA ALA A 133 -4.00 12.50 4.58
C ALA A 133 -3.73 12.32 3.07
N CYS A 134 -4.35 11.29 2.49
CA CYS A 134 -4.22 10.95 1.08
C CYS A 134 -5.56 11.05 0.34
N ASP A 135 -5.54 11.35 -0.95
CA ASP A 135 -6.75 11.49 -1.77
C ASP A 135 -7.56 10.18 -1.86
N ARG A 136 -6.88 9.03 -1.84
CA ARG A 136 -7.47 7.69 -1.87
C ARG A 136 -6.92 6.81 -0.76
N GLN A 137 -7.77 5.91 -0.27
CA GLN A 137 -7.42 4.84 0.66
C GLN A 137 -7.67 3.51 -0.03
N VAL A 138 -6.67 2.62 -0.05
CA VAL A 138 -6.72 1.32 -0.73
C VAL A 138 -6.27 0.24 0.23
N ILE A 139 -7.01 -0.88 0.22
CA ILE A 139 -6.61 -2.12 0.89
C ILE A 139 -6.36 -3.15 -0.19
N ASP A 140 -5.11 -3.56 -0.32
CA ASP A 140 -4.68 -4.65 -1.19
C ASP A 140 -4.48 -5.89 -0.33
N LEU A 141 -5.33 -6.90 -0.58
CA LEU A 141 -5.38 -8.15 0.18
C LEU A 141 -4.87 -9.30 -0.71
N ALA A 142 -3.83 -9.99 -0.27
CA ALA A 142 -3.30 -11.20 -0.91
C ALA A 142 -3.64 -12.44 -0.05
N THR A 143 -4.51 -13.31 -0.57
CA THR A 143 -4.97 -14.55 0.08
C THR A 143 -5.05 -15.68 -0.94
N ASP A 144 -4.93 -16.94 -0.48
CA ASP A 144 -5.07 -18.15 -1.30
C ASP A 144 -6.55 -18.52 -1.60
N GLY A 145 -7.50 -17.75 -1.07
CA GLY A 145 -8.92 -17.87 -1.42
C GLY A 145 -9.62 -19.08 -0.80
N ALA A 146 -9.26 -19.45 0.44
CA ALA A 146 -9.93 -20.50 1.20
C ALA A 146 -11.47 -20.47 1.01
N LYS A 147 -12.02 -21.66 0.67
CA LYS A 147 -13.31 -21.84 -0.02
C LYS A 147 -14.48 -21.02 0.56
N GLY A 148 -15.08 -20.19 -0.30
CA GLY A 148 -16.36 -19.52 -0.05
C GLY A 148 -16.25 -18.02 0.26
N GLU A 149 -15.04 -17.48 0.35
CA GLU A 149 -14.80 -16.06 0.52
C GLU A 149 -15.10 -15.28 -0.77
N LYS A 150 -16.16 -14.46 -0.73
CA LYS A 150 -16.47 -13.47 -1.78
C LYS A 150 -16.31 -12.08 -1.18
N LEU A 151 -15.09 -11.56 -1.22
CA LEU A 151 -14.80 -10.19 -0.79
C LEU A 151 -14.63 -9.30 -2.02
N LEU A 152 -15.78 -8.89 -2.57
CA LEU A 152 -15.84 -7.82 -3.55
C LEU A 152 -16.90 -6.84 -3.05
N HIS A 153 -16.45 -5.74 -2.47
CA HIS A 153 -17.33 -4.71 -1.92
C HIS A 153 -16.90 -3.33 -2.44
N GLY A 154 -17.85 -2.62 -3.03
CA GLY A 154 -17.62 -1.30 -3.60
C GLY A 154 -17.46 -1.34 -5.13
N PRO A 155 -17.66 -0.18 -5.80
CA PRO A 155 -17.67 -0.08 -7.25
C PRO A 155 -16.31 -0.37 -7.90
N ASP A 156 -15.21 -0.12 -7.18
CA ASP A 156 -13.85 -0.26 -7.69
C ASP A 156 -13.16 -1.55 -7.24
N ALA A 157 -13.84 -2.39 -6.46
CA ALA A 157 -13.25 -3.63 -5.95
C ALA A 157 -13.02 -4.65 -7.08
N PHE A 158 -11.89 -5.34 -7.03
CA PHE A 158 -11.54 -6.35 -8.01
C PHE A 158 -10.63 -7.44 -7.43
N VAL A 159 -10.50 -8.53 -8.18
CA VAL A 159 -9.61 -9.65 -7.86
C VAL A 159 -8.75 -9.94 -9.08
N GLU A 160 -7.46 -10.14 -8.84
CA GLU A 160 -6.51 -10.75 -9.76
C GLU A 160 -6.21 -12.15 -9.23
N GLN A 161 -6.32 -13.18 -10.07
CA GLN A 161 -6.01 -14.56 -9.69
C GLN A 161 -4.63 -14.94 -10.24
N ALA A 162 -3.78 -15.49 -9.39
CA ALA A 162 -2.49 -16.04 -9.77
C ALA A 162 -2.61 -17.53 -10.07
N GLU A 163 -1.89 -18.00 -11.09
CA GLU A 163 -1.71 -19.44 -11.33
C GLU A 163 -0.64 -19.99 -10.37
N GLY A 164 -1.00 -20.09 -9.08
CA GLY A 164 -0.10 -20.50 -8.01
C GLY A 164 0.99 -19.47 -7.67
N TYR A 165 1.90 -19.85 -6.78
CA TYR A 165 2.89 -18.93 -6.20
C TYR A 165 4.00 -18.48 -7.17
N THR A 166 4.28 -19.25 -8.22
CA THR A 166 5.29 -18.88 -9.22
C THR A 166 4.82 -17.78 -10.17
N ASP A 167 3.51 -17.65 -10.39
CA ASP A 167 2.89 -16.55 -11.14
C ASP A 167 2.59 -15.33 -10.26
N PHE A 168 2.60 -15.51 -8.94
CA PHE A 168 2.20 -14.50 -7.96
C PHE A 168 2.84 -13.13 -8.19
N ALA A 169 4.16 -13.05 -8.39
CA ALA A 169 4.85 -11.78 -8.60
C ALA A 169 4.33 -11.00 -9.83
N ARG A 170 4.05 -11.70 -10.94
CA ARG A 170 3.50 -11.08 -12.16
C ARG A 170 2.07 -10.62 -11.92
N THR A 171 1.30 -11.41 -11.19
CA THR A 171 -0.09 -11.12 -10.85
C THR A 171 -0.20 -9.94 -9.91
N MET A 172 0.63 -9.91 -8.87
CA MET A 172 0.74 -8.78 -7.95
C MET A 172 1.20 -7.51 -8.67
N THR A 173 2.10 -7.62 -9.65
CA THR A 173 2.49 -6.47 -10.50
C THR A 173 1.28 -5.86 -11.22
N ARG A 174 0.47 -6.68 -11.90
CA ARG A 174 -0.74 -6.19 -12.59
C ARG A 174 -1.76 -5.61 -11.61
N LYS A 175 -1.93 -6.27 -10.45
CA LYS A 175 -2.82 -5.81 -9.39
C LYS A 175 -2.42 -4.41 -8.92
N LEU A 176 -1.16 -4.23 -8.54
CA LEU A 176 -0.63 -2.95 -8.06
C LEU A 176 -0.66 -1.87 -9.16
N GLU A 177 -0.37 -2.21 -10.41
CA GLU A 177 -0.55 -1.27 -11.54
C GLU A 177 -1.97 -0.71 -11.56
N ARG A 178 -2.98 -1.57 -11.37
CA ARG A 178 -4.38 -1.16 -11.34
C ARG A 178 -4.78 -0.40 -10.07
N GLU A 179 -4.26 -0.75 -8.90
CA GLU A 179 -4.53 -0.01 -7.66
C GLU A 179 -3.99 1.42 -7.73
N LEU A 180 -2.78 1.56 -8.26
CA LEU A 180 -2.04 2.83 -8.39
C LEU A 180 -2.59 3.72 -9.50
N GLN A 181 -3.13 3.11 -10.57
CA GLN A 181 -3.88 3.81 -11.59
C GLN A 181 -5.31 4.03 -11.10
N GLY A 182 -5.52 5.10 -10.32
CA GLY A 182 -6.87 5.55 -9.98
C GLY A 182 -7.72 5.68 -11.24
N VAL A 183 -8.98 5.23 -11.18
CA VAL A 183 -9.93 5.13 -12.30
C VAL A 183 -9.85 6.36 -13.22
N LEU A 184 -9.01 6.27 -14.24
CA LEU A 184 -8.91 7.19 -15.37
C LEU A 184 -9.97 6.82 -16.43
N MET A 185 -11.14 6.37 -15.98
CA MET A 185 -12.32 6.14 -16.82
C MET A 185 -13.42 7.14 -16.42
N GLY A 186 -13.10 8.42 -16.58
CA GLY A 186 -14.04 9.53 -16.40
C GLY A 186 -13.66 10.81 -17.13
N ALA A 187 -12.63 10.78 -17.99
CA ALA A 187 -12.22 11.92 -18.80
C ALA A 187 -12.07 11.52 -20.27
N LEU A 188 -13.11 10.91 -20.86
CA LEU A 188 -13.30 10.91 -22.30
C LEU A 188 -14.80 11.07 -22.62
N GLN A 189 -15.09 12.29 -23.12
CA GLN A 189 -16.22 12.75 -23.92
C GLN A 189 -17.55 13.06 -23.23
#